data_AF-A0A962WFA9-F1
#
_entry.id   AF-A0A962WFA9-F1
#
_cell.length_a   1.000
_cell.length_b   1.000
_cell.length_c   1.000
_cell.angle_alpha   90.00
_cell.angle_beta   90.00
_cell.angle_gamma   90.00
#
_symmetry.space_group_name_H-M   'P 1'
#
loop_
_entity.id
_entity.type
_entity.pdbx_description
1 polymer ?
#
loop_
_entity_poly.entity_id
_entity_poly.type
_entity_poly.pdbx_seq_one_letter_code
_entity_poly.pdbx_strand_id
1 'polypeptide(L)'
;GGRETLPAVALPEGAVRFLARLKPISNPILALGTALDVRDGRRLVMPVLDKDVLAKWLGVSLLSVEALVDPGASFGYTRVWQAHYDIPPVKHRAYAFQWFALAFAVLAIFVMVNTRREPRPGERLQPLGEDHD
;
A
#
# COMPACT_ATOMS: atom_id res chain seq x y z
N GLY A 1 9.68 -13.00 -0.90
CA GLY A 1 10.04 -13.37 -2.28
C GLY A 1 9.51 -12.30 -3.20
N GLY A 2 10.38 -11.65 -3.98
CA GLY A 2 9.94 -10.61 -4.91
C GLY A 2 9.40 -11.20 -6.21
N ARG A 3 8.92 -10.31 -7.08
CA ARG A 3 8.28 -10.67 -8.37
C ARG A 3 9.31 -10.99 -9.47
N GLU A 4 10.61 -10.96 -9.12
CA GLU A 4 11.73 -11.31 -9.99
C GLU A 4 11.80 -12.81 -10.35
N THR A 5 11.19 -13.71 -9.59
CA THR A 5 11.15 -15.16 -9.89
C THR A 5 9.73 -15.63 -10.14
N LEU A 6 9.43 -16.05 -11.37
CA LEU A 6 8.17 -16.71 -11.69
C LEU A 6 8.20 -18.14 -11.13
N PRO A 7 7.07 -18.65 -10.61
CA PRO A 7 6.99 -20.04 -10.21
C PRO A 7 7.14 -20.95 -11.43
N ALA A 8 7.81 -22.09 -11.26
CA ALA A 8 7.81 -23.15 -12.24
C ALA A 8 6.40 -23.76 -12.29
N VAL A 9 5.73 -23.66 -13.45
CA VAL A 9 4.41 -24.26 -13.68
C VAL A 9 4.60 -25.47 -14.59
N ALA A 10 4.26 -26.66 -14.09
CA ALA A 10 4.20 -27.86 -14.92
C ALA A 10 2.88 -27.83 -15.70
N LEU A 11 2.98 -27.57 -17.00
CA LEU A 11 1.82 -27.62 -17.89
C LEU A 11 1.57 -29.09 -18.30
N PRO A 12 0.30 -29.52 -18.36
CA PRO A 12 -0.03 -30.85 -18.84
C PRO A 12 0.20 -30.93 -20.36
N GLU A 13 0.67 -32.09 -20.82
CA GLU A 13 0.80 -32.35 -22.25
C GLU A 13 -0.56 -32.76 -22.85
N GLY A 14 -0.96 -32.12 -23.94
CA GLY A 14 -2.19 -32.44 -24.66
C GLY A 14 -3.47 -31.83 -24.08
N ALA A 15 -4.62 -32.38 -24.46
CA ALA A 15 -5.92 -31.87 -24.07
C ALA A 15 -6.29 -32.33 -22.65
N VAL A 16 -6.59 -31.38 -21.76
CA VAL A 16 -7.02 -31.65 -20.38
C VAL A 16 -8.47 -31.27 -20.15
N ARG A 17 -9.16 -32.04 -19.32
CA ARG A 17 -10.49 -31.72 -18.78
C ARG A 17 -10.37 -31.34 -17.33
N PHE A 18 -11.02 -30.26 -16.92
CA PHE A 18 -10.98 -29.78 -15.54
C PHE A 18 -12.23 -29.03 -15.15
N LEU A 19 -12.43 -28.91 -13.84
CA LEU A 19 -13.46 -28.09 -13.24
C LEU A 19 -12.90 -26.69 -12.95
N ALA A 20 -13.70 -25.68 -13.27
CA ALA A 20 -13.36 -24.29 -12.98
C ALA A 20 -14.62 -23.48 -12.68
N ARG A 21 -14.46 -22.44 -11.86
CA ARG A 21 -15.46 -21.39 -11.72
C ARG A 21 -15.17 -20.29 -12.72
N LEU A 22 -16.17 -19.91 -13.50
CA LEU A 22 -16.08 -18.78 -14.41
C LEU A 22 -16.44 -17.49 -13.68
N LYS A 23 -15.61 -16.46 -13.85
CA LYS A 23 -15.86 -15.11 -13.35
C LYS A 23 -15.66 -14.11 -14.49
N PRO A 24 -16.48 -13.06 -14.63
CA PRO A 24 -16.17 -11.97 -15.54
C PRO A 24 -14.82 -11.33 -15.22
N ILE A 25 -14.06 -10.97 -16.26
CA ILE A 25 -12.84 -10.18 -16.08
C ILE A 25 -13.23 -8.87 -15.38
N SER A 26 -12.64 -8.62 -14.22
CA SER A 26 -12.95 -7.42 -13.43
C SER A 26 -12.10 -6.25 -13.92
N ASN A 27 -12.72 -5.17 -14.38
CA ASN A 27 -12.04 -3.93 -14.71
C ASN A 27 -11.99 -3.06 -13.44
N PRO A 28 -10.83 -2.92 -12.77
CA PRO A 28 -10.74 -2.11 -11.58
C PRO A 28 -10.93 -0.63 -11.93
N ILE A 29 -11.62 0.10 -11.05
CA ILE A 29 -11.85 1.56 -11.17
C ILE A 29 -10.52 2.34 -11.12
N LEU A 30 -9.51 1.78 -10.46
CA LEU A 30 -8.17 2.35 -10.35
C LEU A 30 -7.13 1.32 -10.76
N ALA A 31 -6.34 1.63 -11.79
CA ALA A 31 -5.15 0.89 -12.16
C ALA A 31 -3.92 1.79 -11.90
N LEU A 32 -2.98 1.33 -11.08
CA LEU A 32 -1.69 2.01 -10.90
C LEU A 32 -0.76 1.74 -12.10
N GLY A 33 -1.19 2.22 -13.27
CA GLY A 33 -0.53 2.04 -14.56
C GLY A 33 -1.03 0.83 -15.35
N THR A 34 -0.88 0.91 -16.68
CA THR A 34 -1.13 -0.15 -17.66
C THR A 34 0.16 -0.88 -18.06
N ALA A 35 1.23 -0.69 -17.28
CA ALA A 35 2.58 -1.09 -17.65
C ALA A 35 2.67 -2.61 -17.77
N LEU A 36 2.54 -3.07 -19.00
CA LEU A 36 2.93 -4.39 -19.42
C LEU A 36 4.45 -4.48 -19.26
N ASP A 37 4.91 -5.08 -18.17
CA ASP A 37 6.34 -5.34 -17.99
C ASP A 37 6.65 -6.68 -18.68
N VAL A 38 7.02 -6.57 -19.96
CA VAL A 38 7.53 -7.71 -20.75
C VAL A 38 9.01 -7.84 -20.46
N ARG A 39 9.37 -8.79 -19.58
CA ARG A 39 10.78 -9.10 -19.31
C ARG A 39 11.23 -10.28 -20.16
N ASP A 40 12.36 -10.11 -20.84
CA ASP A 40 13.03 -11.14 -21.64
C ASP A 40 12.12 -11.84 -22.67
N GLY A 41 11.08 -11.15 -23.15
CA GLY A 41 10.10 -11.67 -24.12
C GLY A 41 9.21 -12.82 -23.65
N ARG A 42 9.44 -13.37 -22.45
CA ARG A 42 8.75 -14.59 -21.94
C ARG A 42 7.96 -14.34 -20.66
N ARG A 43 8.19 -13.22 -19.99
CA ARG A 43 7.56 -12.90 -18.72
C ARG A 43 6.69 -11.67 -18.86
N LEU A 44 5.42 -11.85 -18.56
CA LEU A 44 4.41 -10.80 -18.57
C LEU A 44 3.98 -10.51 -17.14
N VAL A 45 4.24 -9.29 -16.65
CA VAL A 45 3.71 -8.85 -15.35
C VAL A 45 2.71 -7.74 -15.62
N MET A 46 1.47 -7.96 -15.19
CA MET A 46 0.40 -6.97 -15.26
C MET A 46 -0.26 -6.83 -13.88
N PRO A 47 -0.37 -5.61 -13.34
CA PRO A 47 -1.06 -5.37 -12.06
C PRO A 47 -2.56 -5.68 -12.13
N VAL A 48 -3.14 -5.49 -13.31
CA VAL A 48 -4.55 -5.67 -13.64
C VAL A 48 -4.61 -6.56 -14.88
N LEU A 49 -5.54 -7.52 -14.89
CA LEU A 49 -5.76 -8.35 -16.07
C LEU A 49 -6.43 -7.52 -17.17
N ASP A 50 -5.64 -7.08 -18.15
CA ASP A 50 -6.13 -6.44 -19.37
C ASP A 50 -6.23 -7.50 -20.48
N LYS A 51 -7.47 -7.81 -20.86
CA LYS A 51 -7.77 -8.80 -21.89
C LYS A 51 -7.15 -8.44 -23.23
N ASP A 52 -7.24 -7.18 -23.65
CA ASP A 52 -6.86 -6.77 -25.00
C ASP A 52 -5.35 -6.74 -25.14
N VAL A 53 -4.65 -6.31 -24.10
CA VAL A 53 -3.19 -6.38 -24.03
C VAL A 53 -2.71 -7.83 -24.03
N LEU A 54 -3.33 -8.70 -23.24
CA LEU A 54 -2.98 -10.12 -23.19
C LEU A 54 -3.27 -10.84 -24.52
N ALA A 55 -4.42 -10.56 -25.14
CA ALA A 55 -4.80 -11.12 -26.44
C ALA A 55 -3.81 -10.73 -27.53
N LYS A 56 -3.40 -9.45 -27.58
CA LYS A 56 -2.37 -8.97 -28.51
C LYS A 56 -1.03 -9.65 -28.28
N TRP A 57 -0.63 -9.83 -27.03
CA TRP A 57 0.64 -10.48 -26.70
C TRP A 57 0.65 -11.98 -27.05
N LEU A 58 -0.47 -12.69 -26.80
CA LEU A 58 -0.61 -14.11 -27.14
C LEU A 58 -0.90 -14.37 -28.62
N GLY A 59 -1.37 -13.37 -29.37
CA GLY A 59 -1.80 -13.53 -30.77
C GLY A 59 -3.08 -14.34 -30.94
N VAL A 60 -3.92 -14.43 -29.90
CA VAL A 60 -5.18 -15.20 -29.92
C VAL A 60 -6.34 -14.38 -29.37
N SER A 61 -7.56 -14.69 -29.81
CA SER A 61 -8.77 -14.12 -29.22
C SER A 61 -9.07 -14.77 -27.87
N LEU A 62 -9.35 -13.95 -26.86
CA LEU A 62 -9.68 -14.40 -25.51
C LEU A 62 -11.17 -14.21 -25.22
N LEU A 63 -11.73 -15.09 -24.38
CA LEU A 63 -13.05 -14.89 -23.78
C LEU A 63 -12.98 -13.77 -22.73
N SER A 64 -14.07 -13.05 -22.51
CA SER A 64 -14.16 -12.01 -21.47
C SER A 64 -14.43 -12.58 -20.07
N VAL A 65 -13.94 -13.80 -19.80
CA VAL A 65 -14.08 -14.49 -18.53
C VAL A 65 -12.75 -15.07 -18.07
N GLU A 66 -12.55 -15.07 -16.76
CA GLU A 66 -11.48 -15.77 -16.07
C GLU A 66 -11.98 -17.14 -15.61
N ALA A 67 -11.23 -18.20 -15.93
CA ALA A 67 -11.46 -19.53 -15.40
C ALA A 67 -10.61 -19.74 -14.14
N LEU A 68 -11.26 -19.84 -12.98
CA LEU A 68 -10.62 -20.18 -11.72
C LEU A 68 -10.62 -21.70 -11.59
N VAL A 69 -9.49 -22.31 -11.97
CA VAL A 69 -9.25 -23.76 -11.87
C VAL A 69 -9.37 -24.22 -10.41
N ASP A 70 -9.97 -25.39 -10.22
CA ASP A 70 -10.06 -26.04 -8.91
C ASP A 70 -8.65 -26.20 -8.26
N PRO A 71 -8.48 -25.90 -6.96
CA PRO A 71 -7.20 -26.05 -6.27
C PRO A 71 -6.63 -27.48 -6.29
N GLY A 72 -7.47 -28.49 -6.45
CA GLY A 72 -7.08 -29.90 -6.56
C GLY A 72 -6.60 -30.33 -7.95
N ALA A 73 -6.64 -29.44 -8.96
CA ALA A 73 -6.11 -29.76 -10.27
C ALA A 73 -4.58 -29.87 -10.23
N SER A 74 -4.02 -30.95 -10.80
CA SER A 74 -2.58 -31.24 -10.81
C SER A 74 -1.72 -30.20 -11.55
N PHE A 75 -2.35 -29.38 -12.39
CA PHE A 75 -1.72 -28.30 -13.16
C PHE A 75 -2.17 -26.90 -12.70
N GLY A 76 -3.00 -26.83 -11.66
CA GLY A 76 -3.51 -25.57 -11.12
C GLY A 76 -2.45 -24.87 -10.27
N TYR A 77 -2.36 -23.55 -10.40
CA TYR A 77 -1.56 -22.77 -9.46
C TYR A 77 -2.34 -22.58 -8.14
N THR A 78 -1.89 -23.20 -7.06
CA THR A 78 -2.50 -23.00 -5.75
C THR A 78 -2.28 -21.55 -5.31
N ARG A 79 -3.37 -20.77 -5.25
CA ARG A 79 -3.35 -19.40 -4.70
C ARG A 79 -3.25 -19.46 -3.17
N VAL A 80 -2.08 -19.82 -2.66
CA VAL A 80 -1.77 -19.69 -1.24
C VAL A 80 -1.49 -18.21 -0.99
N TRP A 81 -2.52 -17.47 -0.61
CA TRP A 81 -2.30 -16.16 0.01
C TRP A 81 -1.58 -16.40 1.33
N GLN A 82 -0.28 -16.17 1.34
CA GLN A 82 0.50 -16.07 2.56
C GLN A 82 0.05 -14.81 3.29
N ALA A 83 -1.08 -14.93 3.99
CA ALA A 83 -1.55 -13.98 4.97
C ALA A 83 -0.45 -13.82 6.04
N HIS A 84 0.50 -12.91 5.83
CA HIS A 84 1.45 -12.50 6.87
C HIS A 84 0.68 -11.64 7.88
N TYR A 85 -0.27 -12.26 8.58
CA TYR A 85 -1.16 -11.59 9.54
C TYR A 85 -0.71 -11.72 10.99
N ASP A 86 0.54 -12.12 11.21
CA ASP A 86 1.14 -12.05 12.53
C ASP A 86 2.07 -10.84 12.61
N ILE A 87 1.48 -9.64 12.57
CA ILE A 87 2.15 -8.49 13.17
C ILE A 87 2.20 -8.78 14.68
N PRO A 88 3.39 -8.96 15.29
CA PRO A 88 3.45 -9.29 16.70
C PRO A 88 2.79 -8.17 17.51
N PRO A 89 2.02 -8.49 18.58
CA PRO A 89 1.28 -7.51 19.38
C PRO A 89 2.16 -6.37 19.92
N VAL A 90 3.47 -6.59 20.00
CA VAL A 90 4.48 -5.57 20.34
C VAL A 90 4.46 -4.36 19.40
N LYS A 91 4.25 -4.55 18.09
CA LYS A 91 4.25 -3.42 17.13
C LYS A 91 3.08 -2.47 17.37
N HIS A 92 1.93 -2.98 17.83
CA HIS A 92 0.78 -2.14 18.19
C HIS A 92 1.07 -1.24 19.41
N ARG A 93 1.87 -1.73 20.37
CA ARG A 93 2.24 -0.94 21.56
C ARG A 93 3.20 0.19 21.23
N ALA A 94 4.17 -0.06 20.34
CA ALA A 94 5.09 0.98 19.88
C ALA A 94 4.35 2.13 19.17
N TYR A 95 3.38 1.79 18.31
CA TYR A 95 2.55 2.79 17.63
C TYR A 95 1.67 3.57 18.62
N ALA A 96 1.06 2.90 19.60
CA ALA A 96 0.30 3.58 20.64
C ALA A 96 1.18 4.58 21.42
N PHE A 97 2.38 4.17 21.82
CA PHE A 97 3.34 5.06 22.49
C PHE A 97 3.72 6.26 21.61
N GLN A 98 3.94 6.06 20.31
CA GLN A 98 4.22 7.15 19.38
C GLN A 98 3.10 8.19 19.36
N TRP A 99 1.83 7.78 19.30
CA TRP A 99 0.70 8.71 19.32
C TRP A 99 0.56 9.43 20.65
N PHE A 100 0.74 8.74 21.78
CA PHE A 100 0.70 9.40 23.09
C PHE A 100 1.85 10.39 23.28
N ALA A 101 3.07 10.04 22.84
CA ALA A 101 4.21 10.94 22.88
C ALA A 101 3.99 12.17 21.98
N LEU A 102 3.43 11.98 20.78
CA LEU A 102 3.07 13.08 19.88
C LEU A 102 2.00 13.99 20.50
N ALA A 103 0.92 13.41 21.01
CA ALA A 103 -0.15 14.15 21.67
C ALA A 103 0.37 14.93 22.89
N PHE A 104 1.25 14.32 23.68
CA PHE A 104 1.91 14.96 24.81
C PHE A 104 2.82 16.12 24.37
N ALA A 105 3.63 15.94 23.33
CA ALA A 105 4.50 17.00 22.80
C ALA A 105 3.67 18.20 22.32
N VAL A 106 2.58 17.95 21.58
CA VAL A 106 1.65 19.00 21.13
C VAL A 106 1.02 19.72 22.32
N LEU A 107 0.57 18.98 23.33
CA LEU A 107 0.00 19.56 24.55
C LEU A 107 1.02 20.43 25.30
N ALA A 108 2.25 19.96 25.44
CA ALA A 108 3.32 20.69 26.11
C ALA A 108 3.64 22.01 25.38
N ILE A 109 3.75 21.98 24.05
CA ILE A 109 3.95 23.16 23.22
C ILE A 109 2.79 24.15 23.41
N PHE A 110 1.55 23.67 23.33
CA PHE A 110 0.36 24.49 23.50
C PHE A 110 0.34 25.22 24.84
N VAL A 111 0.61 24.51 25.94
CA VAL A 111 0.68 25.10 27.28
C VAL A 111 1.84 26.08 27.37
N MET A 112 3.03 25.72 26.90
CA MET A 112 4.21 26.57 27.01
C MET A 112 4.06 27.88 26.25
N VAL A 113 3.49 27.84 25.04
CA VAL A 113 3.24 29.05 24.23
C VAL A 113 2.16 29.91 24.87
N ASN A 114 1.05 29.31 25.35
CA ASN A 114 -0.08 30.08 25.87
C ASN A 114 0.08 30.55 27.33
N THR A 115 1.01 29.97 28.09
CA THR A 115 1.22 30.33 29.51
C THR A 115 2.47 31.18 29.73
N ARG A 116 3.32 31.33 28.70
CA ARG A 116 4.43 32.29 28.72
C ARG A 116 3.87 33.71 28.70
N ARG A 117 3.70 34.27 29.90
CA ARG A 117 3.47 35.70 30.09
C ARG A 117 4.73 36.45 29.63
N GLU A 118 4.57 37.33 28.65
CA GLU A 118 5.51 38.42 28.40
C GLU A 118 5.84 39.09 29.75
N PRO A 119 7.12 39.33 30.09
CA PRO A 119 7.45 40.20 31.20
C PRO A 119 6.77 41.53 30.93
N ARG A 120 5.81 41.95 31.79
CA ARG A 120 5.22 43.27 31.65
C ARG A 120 6.39 44.27 31.66
N PRO A 121 6.54 45.14 30.64
CA PRO A 121 7.45 46.26 30.72
C PRO A 121 6.86 47.22 31.77
N GLY A 122 7.21 46.99 33.03
CA GLY A 122 6.84 47.81 34.17
C GLY A 122 8.08 48.47 34.74
N GLU A 123 7.97 49.76 35.01
CA GLU A 123 8.85 50.55 35.89
C GLU A 123 10.24 50.90 35.34
N ARG A 124 10.26 51.74 34.30
CA ARG A 124 11.20 52.87 34.33
C ARG A 124 10.46 54.06 34.94
N LEU A 125 10.35 54.07 36.26
CA LEU A 125 10.01 55.28 37.00
C LEU A 125 11.07 56.33 36.63
N GLN A 126 10.66 57.39 35.93
CA GLN A 126 11.48 58.58 35.81
C GLN A 126 11.63 59.16 37.23
N PRO A 127 12.84 59.28 37.80
CA PRO A 127 13.01 60.09 38.99
C PRO A 127 12.78 61.56 38.63
N LEU A 128 11.97 62.22 39.46
CA LEU A 128 11.74 63.66 39.46
C LEU A 128 13.09 64.39 39.56
N GLY A 129 13.41 65.18 38.54
CA GLY A 129 14.52 66.12 38.47
C GLY A 129 14.40 66.84 37.13
N GLU A 130 14.44 68.15 37.00
CA GLU A 130 14.90 69.21 37.88
C GLU A 130 14.13 70.47 37.47
N ASP A 131 13.89 71.32 38.46
CA ASP A 131 13.36 72.67 38.30
C ASP A 131 14.37 73.53 37.51
N HIS A 132 13.95 74.13 36.40
CA HIS A 132 14.66 75.20 35.71
C HIS A 132 13.67 75.94 34.80
N ASP A 133 12.99 76.95 35.35
CA ASP A 133 13.23 78.38 35.05
C ASP A 133 12.16 79.28 35.70
#